data_AF-A0A961HY81-F1
#
_entry.id   AF-A0A961HY81-F1
#
_cell.length_a   1.000
_cell.length_b   1.000
_cell.length_c   1.000
_cell.angle_alpha   90.00
_cell.angle_beta   90.00
_cell.angle_gamma   90.00
#
_symmetry.space_group_name_H-M   'P 1'
#
loop_
_entity.id
_entity.type
_entity.pdbx_description
1 polymer ?
#
loop_
_entity_poly.entity_id
_entity_poly.type
_entity_poly.pdbx_seq_one_letter_code
_entity_poly.pdbx_strand_id
1 'polypeptide(L)'
;MRDVAARSRSGLTAPTAAATEDPRVHVDLAHLRALEGRAAAIRLSPRQPARSVLNGRHASRLRGRGLDFEELRGYLPGDDVRSIDWKVTARTGEAHVRVFTEERDRPALIVVDQRMSMFFGTVHAMKSVTAAEVAALAAFSVLAQGDRVGGIVFGDDIIAEFRPERSRGTL
;
A
#
# COMPACT_ATOMS: atom_id res chain seq x y z
N MET A 1 -31.87 -10.46 42.66
CA MET A 1 -32.86 -9.54 43.25
C MET A 1 -32.20 -8.94 44.50
N ARG A 2 -31.46 -7.84 44.42
CA ARG A 2 -31.90 -6.49 44.07
C ARG A 2 -30.75 -5.64 43.50
N ASP A 3 -31.19 -4.79 42.59
CA ASP A 3 -30.53 -3.71 41.87
C ASP A 3 -30.14 -2.55 42.81
N VAL A 4 -28.93 -2.01 42.67
CA VAL A 4 -28.54 -0.69 43.19
C VAL A 4 -27.59 -0.04 42.17
N ALA A 5 -28.18 0.37 41.05
CA ALA A 5 -27.64 1.47 40.26
C ALA A 5 -27.73 2.81 41.02
N ALA A 6 -26.87 3.74 40.61
CA ALA A 6 -26.87 5.17 40.89
C ALA A 6 -26.20 5.66 42.19
N ARG A 7 -24.92 6.05 42.05
CA ARG A 7 -24.46 7.39 42.42
C ARG A 7 -23.26 7.79 41.57
N SER A 8 -23.53 8.68 40.63
CA SER A 8 -22.53 9.51 39.99
C SER A 8 -21.87 10.42 41.03
N ARG A 9 -20.54 10.61 40.91
CA ARG A 9 -19.91 11.94 40.92
C ARG A 9 -18.41 11.84 40.62
N SER A 10 -18.05 12.49 39.51
CA SER A 10 -16.97 13.47 39.45
C SER A 10 -15.54 12.95 39.66
N GLY A 11 -14.94 12.54 38.55
CA GLY A 11 -13.50 12.39 38.43
C GLY A 11 -13.09 12.08 37.00
N LEU A 12 -13.81 12.60 36.00
CA LEU A 12 -13.34 12.60 34.62
C LEU A 12 -12.26 13.68 34.55
N THR A 13 -11.03 13.31 34.91
CA THR A 13 -9.86 14.13 34.65
C THR A 13 -9.87 14.40 33.16
N ALA A 14 -10.09 15.67 32.80
CA ALA A 14 -10.04 16.14 31.43
C ALA A 14 -8.76 15.60 30.77
N PRO A 15 -8.78 15.21 29.49
CA PRO A 15 -7.53 15.00 28.78
C PRO A 15 -6.77 16.31 28.86
N THR A 16 -5.67 16.32 29.63
CA THR A 16 -4.69 17.40 29.66
C THR A 16 -4.44 17.79 28.21
N ALA A 17 -4.78 19.04 27.89
CA ALA A 17 -4.59 19.62 26.58
C ALA A 17 -3.23 19.18 26.04
N ALA A 18 -3.26 18.44 24.93
CA ALA A 18 -2.07 18.00 24.23
C ALA A 18 -1.19 19.23 24.03
N ALA A 19 -0.15 19.35 24.84
CA ALA A 19 0.95 20.23 24.53
C ALA A 19 1.35 19.85 23.11
N THR A 20 1.39 20.83 22.22
CA THR A 20 2.00 20.64 20.91
C THR A 20 3.47 20.33 21.15
N GLU A 21 3.74 19.06 21.44
CA GLU A 21 5.07 18.50 21.55
C GLU A 21 5.74 18.72 20.19
N ASP A 22 7.04 19.05 20.22
CA ASP A 22 7.79 19.34 19.00
C ASP A 22 7.62 18.15 18.03
N PRO A 23 7.07 18.35 16.81
CA PRO A 23 6.83 17.27 15.86
C PRO A 23 8.11 16.57 15.42
N ARG A 24 9.28 17.13 15.74
CA ARG A 24 10.60 16.52 15.53
C ARG A 24 10.97 15.51 16.61
N VAL A 25 10.27 15.51 17.74
CA VAL A 25 10.52 14.70 18.93
C VAL A 25 9.39 13.69 19.11
N HIS A 26 8.15 14.11 18.89
CA HIS A 26 6.97 13.27 19.07
C HIS A 26 6.16 13.17 17.78
N VAL A 27 5.68 11.97 17.50
CA VAL A 27 4.82 11.70 16.35
C VAL A 27 3.37 11.95 16.76
N ASP A 28 2.70 12.84 16.03
CA ASP A 28 1.26 13.05 16.14
C ASP A 28 0.52 12.61 14.87
N LEU A 29 -0.70 12.10 15.02
CA LEU A 29 -1.51 11.61 13.90
C LEU A 29 -1.90 12.75 12.95
N ALA A 30 -2.21 13.94 13.47
CA ALA A 30 -2.57 15.06 12.60
C ALA A 30 -1.38 15.48 11.72
N HIS A 31 -0.18 15.45 12.30
CA HIS A 31 1.07 15.68 11.56
C HIS A 31 1.28 14.64 10.45
N LEU A 32 1.16 13.34 10.76
CA LEU A 32 1.31 12.29 9.74
C LEU A 32 0.26 12.42 8.63
N ARG A 33 -1.00 12.68 8.97
CA ARG A 33 -2.08 12.86 7.98
C ARG A 33 -1.83 14.07 7.06
N ALA A 34 -1.22 15.14 7.57
CA ALA A 34 -0.86 16.29 6.74
C ALA A 34 0.14 15.94 5.62
N LEU A 35 0.88 14.82 5.74
CA LEU A 35 1.80 14.33 4.72
C LEU A 35 1.10 13.66 3.53
N GLU A 36 -0.18 13.29 3.64
CA GLU A 36 -0.92 12.56 2.61
C GLU A 36 -0.90 13.30 1.25
N GLY A 37 -1.13 14.62 1.25
CA GLY A 37 -1.11 15.42 0.03
C GLY A 37 0.25 15.41 -0.69
N ARG A 38 1.35 15.26 0.06
CA ARG A 38 2.72 15.17 -0.48
C ARG A 38 3.03 13.76 -0.99
N ALA A 39 2.47 12.73 -0.35
CA ALA A 39 2.70 11.34 -0.72
C ALA A 39 2.17 11.00 -2.12
N ALA A 40 1.14 11.69 -2.61
CA ALA A 40 0.59 11.50 -3.95
C ALA A 40 1.59 11.77 -5.09
N ALA A 41 2.63 12.58 -4.82
CA ALA A 41 3.70 12.87 -5.78
C ALA A 41 4.76 11.76 -5.84
N ILE A 42 4.84 10.89 -4.83
CA ILE A 42 5.83 9.82 -4.74
C ILE A 42 5.27 8.60 -5.46
N ARG A 43 5.99 8.14 -6.50
CA ARG A 43 5.68 6.91 -7.23
C ARG A 43 6.61 5.81 -6.77
N LEU A 44 6.07 4.82 -6.05
CA LEU A 44 6.79 3.61 -5.65
C LEU A 44 6.72 2.57 -6.78
N SER A 45 7.13 2.95 -8.00
CA SER A 45 7.19 2.00 -9.10
C SER A 45 8.39 1.08 -8.92
N PRO A 46 8.22 -0.26 -8.98
CA PRO A 46 9.36 -1.15 -9.03
C PRO A 46 10.18 -0.82 -10.29
N ARG A 47 11.50 -0.67 -10.12
CA ARG A 47 12.44 -0.68 -11.24
C ARG A 47 12.25 -2.03 -11.94
N GLN A 48 11.59 -2.02 -13.10
CA GLN A 48 11.53 -3.19 -13.96
C GLN A 48 12.97 -3.67 -14.17
N PRO A 49 13.32 -4.93 -13.82
CA PRO A 49 14.68 -5.40 -14.04
C PRO A 49 15.02 -5.22 -15.52
N ALA A 50 16.11 -4.51 -15.81
CA ALA A 50 16.52 -4.06 -17.14
C ALA A 50 16.79 -5.19 -18.15
N ARG A 51 16.54 -6.46 -17.81
CA ARG A 51 16.62 -7.62 -18.71
C ARG A 51 15.34 -7.84 -19.52
N SER A 52 14.65 -6.75 -19.86
CA SER A 52 13.52 -6.75 -20.80
C SER A 52 13.85 -6.03 -22.10
N VAL A 53 15.11 -6.09 -22.54
CA VAL A 53 15.50 -5.76 -23.92
C VAL A 53 15.12 -6.93 -24.83
N LEU A 54 13.82 -7.12 -25.07
CA LEU A 54 13.32 -7.77 -26.28
C LEU A 54 11.94 -7.18 -26.60
N ASN A 55 11.96 -6.24 -27.54
CA ASN A 55 10.94 -5.75 -28.46
C ASN A 55 9.46 -6.00 -28.11
N GLY A 56 8.78 -4.91 -27.75
CA GLY A 56 7.33 -4.82 -27.70
C GLY A 56 6.92 -3.54 -26.96
N ARG A 57 6.46 -2.53 -27.69
CA ARG A 57 5.83 -1.34 -27.09
C ARG A 57 4.55 -1.81 -26.40
N HIS A 58 4.57 -1.83 -25.07
CA HIS A 58 3.53 -2.34 -24.15
C HIS A 58 3.54 -3.87 -23.98
N ALA A 59 4.46 -4.37 -23.13
CA ALA A 59 4.34 -5.71 -22.59
C ALA A 59 4.67 -5.69 -21.09
N SER A 60 3.64 -5.87 -20.24
CA SER A 60 3.82 -6.34 -18.88
C SER A 60 4.45 -7.75 -18.95
N ARG A 61 5.77 -7.83 -18.80
CA ARG A 61 6.59 -9.04 -19.01
C ARG A 61 6.74 -9.90 -17.75
N LEU A 62 5.68 -10.03 -16.98
CA LEU A 62 5.57 -11.11 -16.03
C LEU A 62 4.17 -11.66 -16.22
N ARG A 63 4.02 -12.61 -17.13
CA ARG A 63 2.75 -13.30 -17.39
C ARG A 63 2.51 -14.25 -16.22
N GLY A 64 1.97 -13.75 -15.12
CA GLY A 64 1.10 -14.58 -14.29
C GLY A 64 -0.13 -14.92 -15.12
N ARG A 65 -0.76 -16.07 -14.91
CA ARG A 65 -2.05 -16.36 -15.53
C ARG A 65 -3.11 -15.46 -14.87
N GLY A 66 -3.13 -14.18 -15.25
CA GLY A 66 -4.22 -13.26 -14.95
C GLY A 66 -5.47 -13.78 -15.62
N LEU A 67 -6.52 -13.99 -14.85
CA LEU A 67 -7.76 -14.64 -15.28
C LEU A 67 -8.71 -13.69 -16.04
N ASP A 68 -8.35 -12.40 -16.15
CA ASP A 68 -9.23 -11.39 -16.72
C ASP A 68 -8.95 -11.20 -18.22
N PHE A 69 -9.95 -11.57 -19.00
CA PHE A 69 -10.00 -11.32 -20.44
C PHE A 69 -10.04 -9.81 -20.70
N GLU A 70 -9.06 -9.30 -21.43
CA GLU A 70 -8.96 -7.89 -21.80
C GLU A 70 -9.66 -7.66 -23.15
N GLU A 71 -9.17 -8.31 -24.21
CA GLU A 71 -9.70 -8.16 -25.56
C GLU A 71 -9.34 -9.34 -26.48
N LEU A 72 -10.03 -9.43 -27.61
CA LEU A 72 -9.66 -10.29 -28.74
C LEU A 72 -8.91 -9.45 -29.77
N ARG A 73 -7.67 -9.86 -30.08
CA ARG A 73 -6.82 -9.21 -31.06
C ARG A 73 -6.56 -10.14 -32.24
N GLY A 74 -6.41 -9.61 -33.45
CA GLY A 74 -5.92 -10.38 -34.61
C GLY A 74 -4.52 -10.98 -34.37
N TYR A 75 -4.33 -12.23 -34.75
CA TYR A 75 -3.06 -12.94 -34.61
C TYR A 75 -1.93 -12.25 -35.36
N LEU A 76 -0.78 -12.08 -34.69
CA LEU A 76 0.46 -11.62 -35.30
C LEU A 76 1.52 -12.72 -35.24
N PRO A 77 2.43 -12.79 -36.24
CA PRO A 77 3.57 -13.70 -36.17
C PRO A 77 4.39 -13.50 -34.89
N GLY A 78 4.52 -14.56 -34.09
CA GLY A 78 5.19 -14.53 -32.78
C GLY A 78 4.24 -14.65 -31.59
N ASP A 79 2.93 -14.58 -31.81
CA ASP A 79 1.94 -14.89 -30.79
C ASP A 79 1.91 -16.40 -30.48
N ASP A 80 1.61 -16.75 -29.23
CA ASP A 80 1.51 -18.15 -28.80
C ASP A 80 0.24 -18.78 -29.38
N VAL A 81 0.39 -19.83 -30.18
CA VAL A 81 -0.73 -20.58 -30.80
C VAL A 81 -1.72 -21.11 -29.76
N ARG A 82 -1.29 -21.35 -28.52
CA ARG A 82 -2.18 -21.81 -27.43
C ARG A 82 -3.14 -20.73 -26.93
N SER A 83 -2.85 -19.47 -27.24
CA SER A 83 -3.67 -18.33 -26.83
C SER A 83 -4.76 -17.97 -27.85
N ILE A 84 -4.82 -18.70 -28.98
CA ILE A 84 -5.80 -18.44 -30.03
C ILE A 84 -7.19 -18.95 -29.62
N ASP A 85 -8.20 -18.10 -29.84
CA ASP A 85 -9.60 -18.45 -29.67
C ASP A 85 -10.14 -19.10 -30.96
N TRP A 86 -10.25 -20.42 -30.95
CA TRP A 86 -10.79 -21.19 -32.07
C TRP A 86 -12.28 -20.94 -32.34
N LYS A 87 -13.05 -20.47 -31.36
CA LYS A 87 -14.49 -20.22 -31.55
C LYS A 87 -14.71 -18.93 -32.34
N VAL A 88 -13.95 -17.88 -32.04
CA VAL A 88 -13.98 -16.61 -32.78
C VAL A 88 -13.35 -16.81 -34.15
N THR A 89 -12.19 -17.47 -34.21
CA THR A 89 -11.49 -17.78 -35.47
C THR A 89 -12.38 -18.55 -36.45
N ALA A 90 -13.15 -19.53 -35.97
CA ALA A 90 -14.07 -20.28 -36.82
C ALA A 90 -15.26 -19.45 -37.35
N ARG A 91 -15.62 -18.34 -36.70
CA ARG A 91 -16.72 -17.46 -37.12
C ARG A 91 -16.26 -16.36 -38.06
N THR A 92 -15.09 -15.77 -37.79
CA THR A 92 -14.56 -14.65 -38.56
C THR A 92 -13.71 -15.11 -39.75
N GLY A 93 -13.20 -16.34 -39.73
CA GLY A 93 -12.25 -16.84 -40.73
C GLY A 93 -10.82 -16.34 -40.53
N GLU A 94 -10.60 -15.49 -39.52
CA GLU A 94 -9.31 -14.87 -39.21
C GLU A 94 -8.85 -15.29 -37.81
N ALA A 95 -7.56 -15.57 -37.63
CA ALA A 95 -7.03 -16.01 -36.34
C ALA A 95 -7.09 -14.90 -35.29
N HIS A 96 -7.75 -15.14 -34.16
CA HIS A 96 -7.90 -14.19 -33.06
C HIS A 96 -7.30 -14.70 -31.75
N VAL A 97 -6.39 -13.94 -31.15
CA VAL A 97 -5.72 -14.25 -29.90
C VAL A 97 -6.44 -13.58 -28.73
N ARG A 98 -6.61 -14.31 -27.62
CA ARG A 98 -7.13 -13.77 -26.36
C ARG A 98 -6.01 -13.03 -25.64
N VAL A 99 -6.19 -11.73 -25.42
CA VAL A 99 -5.33 -10.91 -24.58
C VAL A 99 -5.90 -10.96 -23.16
N PHE A 100 -5.03 -11.30 -22.22
CA PHE A 100 -5.35 -11.30 -20.79
C PHE A 100 -4.55 -10.19 -20.14
N THR A 101 -5.22 -9.35 -19.37
CA THR A 101 -4.55 -8.43 -18.46
C THR A 101 -4.44 -9.09 -17.10
N GLU A 102 -3.31 -8.91 -16.44
CA GLU A 102 -3.13 -9.33 -15.07
C GLU A 102 -3.45 -8.14 -14.17
N GLU A 103 -4.61 -8.15 -13.51
CA GLU A 103 -4.85 -7.26 -12.39
C GLU A 103 -3.89 -7.69 -11.26
N ARG A 104 -2.75 -6.99 -11.18
CA ARG A 104 -1.79 -7.21 -10.10
C ARG A 104 -2.11 -6.34 -8.93
N ASP A 105 -2.87 -6.94 -8.04
CA ASP A 105 -3.00 -6.47 -6.68
C ASP A 105 -1.67 -6.69 -5.92
N ARG A 106 -0.98 -5.59 -5.57
CA ARG A 106 0.34 -5.62 -4.94
C ARG A 106 0.26 -5.11 -3.51
N PRO A 107 -0.06 -5.98 -2.53
CA PRO A 107 -0.05 -5.55 -1.14
C PRO A 107 1.37 -5.15 -0.72
N ALA A 108 1.53 -3.93 -0.22
CA ALA A 108 2.76 -3.48 0.41
C ALA A 108 2.70 -3.75 1.92
N LEU A 109 3.80 -4.24 2.48
CA LEU A 109 3.99 -4.39 3.92
C LEU A 109 5.07 -3.40 4.38
N ILE A 110 4.69 -2.47 5.25
CA ILE A 110 5.62 -1.46 5.81
C ILE A 110 6.03 -1.91 7.20
N VAL A 111 7.34 -2.03 7.42
CA VAL A 111 7.89 -2.44 8.71
C VAL A 111 8.60 -1.24 9.33
N VAL A 112 8.19 -0.87 10.55
CA VAL A 112 8.70 0.30 11.27
C VAL A 112 9.22 -0.15 12.63
N ASP A 113 10.44 0.26 12.96
CA ASP A 113 11.00 0.09 14.29
C ASP A 113 10.73 1.36 15.12
N GLN A 114 10.12 1.19 16.29
CA GLN A 114 9.81 2.20 17.29
C GLN A 114 10.29 1.77 18.69
N ARG A 115 11.35 0.97 18.76
CA ARG A 115 12.04 0.61 20.01
C ARG A 115 12.83 1.76 20.61
N MET A 116 13.24 1.63 21.87
CA MET A 116 14.04 2.63 22.60
C MET A 116 15.28 3.13 21.82
N SER A 117 15.90 2.25 21.02
CA SER A 117 17.05 2.59 20.15
C SER A 117 16.75 3.66 19.08
N MET A 118 15.46 3.85 18.73
CA MET A 118 14.98 4.82 17.75
C MET A 118 14.68 6.19 18.39
N PHE A 119 14.60 6.29 19.72
CA PHE A 119 14.41 7.54 20.46
C PHE A 119 15.73 8.31 20.64
N PHE A 120 16.44 8.50 19.53
CA PHE A 120 17.67 9.29 19.47
C PHE A 120 17.64 10.19 18.23
N GLY A 121 17.96 11.47 18.40
CA GLY A 121 18.03 12.46 17.33
C GLY A 121 19.46 12.95 17.12
N THR A 122 19.87 13.14 15.85
CA THR A 122 21.19 13.68 15.52
C THR A 122 21.17 15.18 15.24
N VAL A 123 20.33 15.65 14.31
CA VAL A 123 20.36 17.07 13.85
C VAL A 123 18.97 17.68 13.63
N HIS A 124 18.01 16.95 13.05
CA HIS A 124 16.74 17.53 12.59
C HIS A 124 15.48 16.95 13.24
N ALA A 125 15.48 15.65 13.54
CA ALA A 125 14.39 14.96 14.20
C ALA A 125 14.92 13.68 14.84
N MET A 126 14.12 13.08 15.73
CA MET A 126 14.37 11.72 16.21
C MET A 126 14.27 10.72 15.07
N LYS A 127 15.02 9.61 15.17
CA LYS A 127 14.91 8.51 14.22
C LYS A 127 13.51 7.90 14.22
N SER A 128 12.88 7.79 15.38
CA SER A 128 11.48 7.34 15.56
C SER A 128 10.48 8.18 14.76
N VAL A 129 10.63 9.50 14.83
CA VAL A 129 9.80 10.46 14.08
C VAL A 129 10.02 10.31 12.59
N THR A 130 11.28 10.38 12.15
CA THR A 130 11.62 10.23 10.73
C THR A 130 11.11 8.89 10.16
N ALA A 131 11.24 7.81 10.93
CA ALA A 131 10.75 6.49 10.54
C ALA A 131 9.21 6.47 10.37
N ALA A 132 8.47 7.11 11.29
CA ALA A 132 7.02 7.25 11.18
C ALA A 132 6.60 8.10 9.98
N GLU A 133 7.28 9.22 9.72
CA GLU A 133 7.00 10.08 8.57
C GLU A 133 7.22 9.36 7.24
N VAL A 134 8.35 8.64 7.12
CA VAL A 134 8.66 7.83 5.92
C VAL A 134 7.63 6.72 5.74
N ALA A 135 7.24 6.04 6.82
CA ALA A 135 6.23 5.00 6.79
C ALA A 135 4.86 5.55 6.34
N ALA A 136 4.45 6.69 6.89
CA ALA A 136 3.20 7.37 6.51
C ALA A 136 3.23 7.78 5.03
N LEU A 137 4.30 8.44 4.58
CA LEU A 137 4.48 8.81 3.17
C LEU A 137 4.39 7.57 2.26
N ALA A 138 5.10 6.50 2.58
CA ALA A 138 5.04 5.27 1.80
C ALA A 138 3.63 4.66 1.79
N ALA A 139 2.95 4.61 2.94
CA ALA A 139 1.60 4.06 3.05
C ALA A 139 0.59 4.84 2.19
N PHE A 140 0.60 6.17 2.30
CA PHE A 140 -0.26 7.03 1.49
C PHE A 140 0.07 6.93 -0.01
N SER A 141 1.35 6.79 -0.38
CA SER A 141 1.73 6.59 -1.78
C SER A 141 1.23 5.26 -2.35
N VAL A 142 1.23 4.18 -1.56
CA VAL A 142 0.67 2.89 -1.96
C VAL A 142 -0.85 2.98 -2.13
N LEU A 143 -1.54 3.56 -1.14
CA LEU A 143 -2.99 3.75 -1.21
C LEU A 143 -3.41 4.64 -2.38
N ALA A 144 -2.62 5.68 -2.71
CA ALA A 144 -2.85 6.54 -3.85
C ALA A 144 -2.72 5.82 -5.21
N GLN A 145 -1.96 4.71 -5.25
CA GLN A 145 -1.81 3.86 -6.44
C GLN A 145 -2.94 2.81 -6.55
N GLY A 146 -3.82 2.70 -5.57
CA GLY A 146 -4.92 1.72 -5.53
C GLY A 146 -4.51 0.35 -4.98
N ASP A 147 -3.27 0.20 -4.53
CA ASP A 147 -2.75 -1.01 -3.91
C ASP A 147 -3.12 -1.10 -2.42
N ARG A 148 -3.08 -2.32 -1.86
CA ARG A 148 -3.27 -2.53 -0.41
C ARG A 148 -2.01 -2.17 0.36
N VAL A 149 -2.16 -1.59 1.55
CA VAL A 149 -1.06 -1.39 2.49
C VAL A 149 -1.39 -2.03 3.83
N GLY A 150 -0.41 -2.75 4.38
CA GLY A 150 -0.39 -3.23 5.76
C GLY A 150 0.94 -2.84 6.41
N GLY A 151 1.10 -3.16 7.68
CA GLY A 151 2.35 -2.86 8.35
C GLY A 151 2.57 -3.56 9.68
N ILE A 152 3.81 -3.51 10.14
CA ILE A 152 4.25 -4.04 11.43
C ILE A 152 5.04 -2.93 12.12
N VAL A 153 4.61 -2.56 13.32
CA VAL A 153 5.33 -1.60 14.17
C VAL A 153 5.92 -2.36 15.35
N PHE A 154 7.25 -2.36 15.45
CA PHE A 154 7.98 -2.95 16.56
C PHE A 154 8.17 -1.93 17.67
N GLY A 155 7.60 -2.20 18.85
CA GLY A 155 8.00 -1.59 20.11
C GLY A 155 8.96 -2.49 20.88
N ASP A 156 9.34 -2.05 22.08
CA ASP A 156 10.18 -2.84 22.99
C ASP A 156 9.40 -4.04 23.56
N ASP A 157 8.16 -3.82 23.98
CA ASP A 157 7.31 -4.84 24.61
C ASP A 157 6.12 -5.30 23.74
N ILE A 158 5.77 -4.51 22.73
CA ILE A 158 4.55 -4.70 21.93
C ILE A 158 4.90 -4.68 20.44
N ILE A 159 4.27 -5.57 19.67
CA ILE A 159 4.29 -5.53 18.20
C ILE A 159 2.87 -5.27 17.74
N ALA A 160 2.66 -4.19 16.99
CA ALA A 160 1.38 -3.90 16.35
C ALA A 160 1.42 -4.38 14.89
N GLU A 161 0.49 -5.25 14.52
CA GLU A 161 0.36 -5.77 13.15
C GLU A 161 -0.95 -5.28 12.53
N PHE A 162 -0.85 -4.80 11.29
CA PHE A 162 -1.95 -4.31 10.49
C PHE A 162 -1.99 -5.10 9.18
N ARG A 163 -3.11 -5.78 8.94
CA ARG A 163 -3.31 -6.53 7.69
C ARG A 163 -3.37 -5.58 6.49
N PRO A 164 -2.88 -6.00 5.31
CA PRO A 164 -3.00 -5.18 4.12
C PRO A 164 -4.46 -4.93 3.74
N GLU A 165 -4.88 -3.67 3.76
CA GLU A 165 -6.23 -3.23 3.40
C GLU A 165 -6.17 -2.09 2.38
N ARG A 166 -7.25 -1.90 1.60
CA ARG A 166 -7.45 -0.71 0.74
C ARG A 166 -8.12 0.44 1.53
N SER A 167 -8.31 0.23 2.83
CA SER A 167 -9.01 1.13 3.75
C SER A 167 -8.11 2.30 4.13
N ARG A 168 -8.65 3.52 4.00
CA ARG A 168 -8.02 4.75 4.54
C ARG A 168 -8.30 4.94 6.03
N GLY A 169 -9.20 4.15 6.62
CA GLY A 169 -9.63 4.28 8.01
C GLY A 169 -8.72 3.59 9.03
N THR A 170 -7.77 2.78 8.55
CA THR A 170 -6.88 1.95 9.39
C THR A 170 -5.55 2.66 9.68
N LEU A 171 -5.34 3.90 9.18
CA LEU A 171 -4.14 4.73 9.37
C LEU A 171 -4.30 5.84 10.42
#